data_AF-A0A962VAV7-F1
#
_entry.id   AF-A0A962VAV7-F1
#
_cell.length_a   1.000
_cell.length_b   1.000
_cell.length_c   1.000
_cell.angle_alpha   90.00
_cell.angle_beta   90.00
_cell.angle_gamma   90.00
#
_symmetry.space_group_name_H-M   'P 1'
#
loop_
_entity.id
_entity.type
_entity.pdbx_description
1 polymer ?
#
loop_
_entity_poly.entity_id
_entity_poly.type
_entity_poly.pdbx_seq_one_letter_code
_entity_poly.pdbx_strand_id
1 'polypeptide(L)'
;IFMVDASKGFMKDGNKNRLRSQDIHKIVDVFTKQLELPRYSRMVPLSEIAGNDYNLNIPRYIDSSEPEDLHDLSAHLQGGIPNRDIDALDKYWQVFPSLRNALFKPAREGYSQGLVKAAEVKSSILNHSEFKTFATQSLKPFTAWRKRADLPAIQQGEQPKAIIHRISEDLLESYSHNALLSKYDIYQILMDYWAEEMQDDIYVLVQDGWSAGKMLRELVVKKGEKLKETPDLVIGRAKYKAELIPPGLIVARYFADQQAEIDNLQTALDSASQALESYLEENSAEDGLLADALNDKDKVTKATVTARLKIATDKDEKAALKKAKKLFDAEAAAKKALKEAQDALDLAVFKQYPELTEDDIKTLIVDDKWLATLQAQIETEIERVTQQLAKRVKELEERYAEPLPAITQSVEQLSDKVAGHLKAMGLEWAL
;
A
#
# COMPACT_ATOMS: atom_id res chain seq x y z
N ILE A 1 -1.27 5.76 42.78
CA ILE A 1 -0.86 6.60 41.64
C ILE A 1 -1.17 5.81 40.38
N PHE A 2 -1.96 6.37 39.47
CA PHE A 2 -2.24 5.72 38.20
C PHE A 2 -1.09 5.98 37.23
N MET A 3 -0.43 4.93 36.77
CA MET A 3 0.72 5.02 35.88
C MET A 3 0.35 4.53 34.48
N VAL A 4 0.88 5.20 33.46
CA VAL A 4 0.67 4.88 32.04
C VAL A 4 2.02 4.87 31.33
N ASP A 5 2.38 3.74 30.72
CA ASP A 5 3.54 3.58 29.86
C ASP A 5 3.16 3.80 28.39
N ALA A 6 3.31 5.02 27.92
CA ALA A 6 3.11 5.38 26.51
C ALA A 6 4.41 5.34 25.69
N SER A 7 5.49 4.73 26.20
CA SER A 7 6.82 4.77 25.57
C SER A 7 6.87 4.21 24.15
N LYS A 8 5.94 3.33 23.77
CA LYS A 8 5.82 2.75 22.42
C LYS A 8 4.80 3.46 21.50
N GLY A 9 4.03 4.42 22.03
CA GLY A 9 2.95 5.11 21.30
C GLY A 9 3.43 6.41 20.65
N PHE A 10 4.18 6.31 19.56
CA PHE A 10 4.63 7.46 18.78
C PHE A 10 5.00 7.07 17.35
N MET A 11 5.13 8.06 16.46
CA MET A 11 5.82 7.88 15.18
C MET A 11 7.15 8.62 15.17
N LYS A 12 8.16 8.04 14.50
CA LYS A 12 9.44 8.72 14.27
C LYS A 12 9.23 9.87 13.29
N ASP A 13 9.79 11.04 13.62
CA ASP A 13 9.75 12.25 12.83
C ASP A 13 11.16 12.87 12.81
N GLY A 14 11.99 12.37 11.90
CA GLY A 14 13.41 12.69 11.83
C GLY A 14 14.16 12.30 13.11
N ASN A 15 14.73 13.30 13.79
CA ASN A 15 15.45 13.13 15.06
C ASN A 15 14.53 13.23 16.29
N LYS A 16 13.22 13.39 16.11
CA LYS A 16 12.23 13.50 17.19
C LYS A 16 11.18 12.41 17.08
N ASN A 17 10.46 12.22 18.18
CA ASN A 17 9.27 11.39 18.23
C ASN A 17 8.06 12.31 18.26
N ARG A 18 7.06 12.04 17.41
CA ARG A 18 5.80 12.78 17.35
C ARG A 18 4.68 11.87 17.86
N LEU A 19 3.88 12.38 18.80
CA LEU A 19 2.65 11.70 19.21
C LEU A 19 1.62 11.85 18.09
N ARG A 20 1.02 10.73 17.68
CA ARG A 20 -0.10 10.75 16.74
C ARG A 20 -1.39 11.07 17.47
N SER A 21 -2.42 11.44 16.73
CA SER A 21 -3.75 11.71 17.27
C SER A 21 -4.28 10.52 18.09
N GLN A 22 -4.06 9.29 17.61
CA GLN A 22 -4.43 8.07 18.32
C GLN A 22 -3.69 7.84 19.63
N ASP A 23 -2.40 8.21 19.69
CA ASP A 23 -1.57 8.00 20.88
C ASP A 23 -2.05 8.95 21.99
N ILE A 24 -2.29 10.22 21.63
CA ILE A 24 -2.84 11.22 22.54
C ILE A 24 -4.21 10.77 23.05
N HIS A 25 -5.11 10.37 22.13
CA HIS A 25 -6.45 9.94 22.49
C HIS A 25 -6.43 8.75 23.45
N LYS A 26 -5.66 7.70 23.13
CA LYS A 26 -5.50 6.52 23.99
C LYS A 26 -4.97 6.86 25.38
N ILE A 27 -3.98 7.74 25.48
CA ILE A 27 -3.43 8.18 26.78
C ILE A 27 -4.53 8.86 27.60
N VAL A 28 -5.27 9.79 27.00
CA VAL A 28 -6.35 10.53 27.66
C VAL A 28 -7.49 9.60 28.07
N ASP A 29 -7.91 8.70 27.19
CA ASP A 29 -8.96 7.71 27.45
C ASP A 29 -8.59 6.82 28.65
N VAL A 30 -7.39 6.25 28.62
CA VAL A 30 -6.89 5.33 29.67
C VAL A 30 -6.71 6.07 30.99
N PHE A 31 -6.17 7.29 30.98
CA PHE A 31 -5.98 8.08 32.18
C PHE A 31 -7.31 8.52 32.81
N THR A 32 -8.21 9.07 32.00
CA THR A 32 -9.49 9.62 32.47
C THR A 32 -10.40 8.53 33.02
N LYS A 33 -10.42 7.36 32.37
CA LYS A 33 -11.23 6.20 32.77
C LYS A 33 -10.51 5.26 33.75
N GLN A 34 -9.23 5.54 34.07
CA GLN A 34 -8.37 4.70 34.91
C GLN A 34 -8.34 3.22 34.49
N LEU A 35 -8.27 2.97 33.18
CA LEU A 35 -8.30 1.60 32.64
C LEU A 35 -6.98 0.90 32.90
N GLU A 36 -6.99 -0.25 33.57
CA GLU A 36 -5.80 -1.08 33.70
C GLU A 36 -5.63 -1.97 32.47
N LEU A 37 -4.55 -1.72 31.73
CA LEU A 37 -4.23 -2.44 30.51
C LEU A 37 -2.89 -3.17 30.70
N PRO A 38 -2.82 -4.48 30.46
CA PRO A 38 -1.57 -5.23 30.56
C PRO A 38 -0.45 -4.55 29.79
N ARG A 39 0.70 -4.36 30.46
CA ARG A 39 1.92 -3.74 29.91
C ARG A 39 1.79 -2.28 29.48
N TYR A 40 0.68 -1.61 29.80
CA TYR A 40 0.45 -0.22 29.39
C TYR A 40 -0.02 0.67 30.55
N SER A 41 -0.87 0.20 31.45
CA SER A 41 -1.36 1.02 32.57
C SER A 41 -1.72 0.20 33.80
N ARG A 42 -1.50 0.79 34.98
CA ARG A 42 -1.73 0.13 36.28
C ARG A 42 -1.95 1.16 37.39
N MET A 43 -2.85 0.87 38.33
CA MET A 43 -2.93 1.60 39.60
C MET A 43 -1.88 1.06 40.57
N VAL A 44 -0.91 1.90 40.93
CA VAL A 44 0.16 1.53 41.86
C VAL A 44 -0.15 2.08 43.27
N PRO A 45 -0.23 1.23 44.30
CA PRO A 45 -0.47 1.68 45.67
C PRO A 45 0.75 2.43 46.23
N LEU A 46 0.50 3.37 47.14
CA LEU A 46 1.58 4.17 47.76
C LEU A 46 2.58 3.30 48.54
N SER A 47 2.13 2.18 49.10
CA SER A 47 2.99 1.22 49.81
C SER A 47 4.06 0.60 48.91
N GLU A 48 3.72 0.27 47.67
CA GLU A 48 4.66 -0.25 46.67
C GLU A 48 5.64 0.84 46.23
N ILE A 49 5.17 2.08 46.08
CA ILE A 49 6.03 3.23 45.77
C ILE A 49 7.02 3.49 46.90
N ALA A 50 6.57 3.43 48.16
CA ALA A 50 7.44 3.55 49.32
C ALA A 50 8.47 2.42 49.39
N GLY A 51 8.08 1.19 49.04
CA GLY A 51 8.99 0.04 48.91
C GLY A 51 10.01 0.16 47.77
N ASN A 52 9.76 1.05 46.81
CA ASN A 52 10.68 1.39 45.72
C ASN A 52 11.41 2.73 45.98
N ASP A 53 11.59 3.12 47.25
CA ASP A 53 12.27 4.37 47.67
C ASP A 53 11.67 5.64 47.02
N TYR A 54 10.34 5.65 46.81
CA TYR A 54 9.60 6.70 46.12
C TYR A 54 10.08 6.97 44.68
N ASN A 55 10.76 6.00 44.05
CA ASN A 55 11.20 6.10 42.66
C ASN A 55 10.00 5.93 41.70
N LEU A 56 9.73 6.92 40.86
CA LEU A 56 8.58 6.91 39.95
C LEU A 56 8.90 6.44 38.51
N ASN A 57 10.06 5.81 38.29
CA ASN A 57 10.40 5.26 36.98
C ASN A 57 9.41 4.15 36.58
N ILE A 58 8.69 4.38 35.47
CA ILE A 58 7.62 3.51 34.96
C ILE A 58 8.02 2.02 34.82
N PRO A 59 9.22 1.66 34.31
CA PRO A 59 9.61 0.26 34.15
C PRO A 59 9.67 -0.55 35.46
N ARG A 60 9.64 0.12 36.63
CA ARG A 60 9.56 -0.56 37.94
C ARG A 60 8.17 -1.11 38.25
N TYR A 61 7.15 -0.58 37.58
CA TYR A 61 5.74 -0.84 37.89
C TYR A 61 5.00 -1.48 36.70
N ILE A 62 5.46 -1.21 35.49
CA ILE A 62 4.88 -1.72 34.25
C ILE A 62 6.00 -2.35 33.44
N ASP A 63 5.94 -3.67 33.27
CA ASP A 63 6.79 -4.39 32.34
C ASP A 63 6.22 -4.30 30.93
N SER A 64 6.82 -3.44 30.10
CA SER A 64 6.47 -3.24 28.69
C SER A 64 7.34 -4.03 27.71
N SER A 65 8.18 -4.95 28.21
CA SER A 65 8.95 -5.85 27.36
C SER A 65 8.02 -6.76 26.56
N GLU A 66 8.47 -7.17 25.37
CA GLU A 66 7.79 -8.21 24.59
C GLU A 66 8.24 -9.58 25.09
N PRO A 67 7.35 -10.59 25.14
CA PRO A 67 7.78 -11.92 25.55
C PRO A 67 8.79 -12.43 24.51
N GLU A 68 9.84 -13.09 24.98
CA GLU A 68 10.79 -13.73 24.08
C GLU A 68 10.09 -14.81 23.24
N ASP A 69 10.42 -14.84 21.95
CA ASP A 69 9.97 -15.89 21.03
C ASP A 69 10.82 -17.15 21.26
N LEU A 70 10.38 -17.99 22.19
CA LEU A 70 11.13 -19.17 22.63
C LEU A 70 11.07 -20.29 21.59
N HIS A 71 12.23 -20.64 21.03
CA HIS A 71 12.35 -21.80 20.14
C HIS A 71 12.23 -23.11 20.91
N ASP A 72 11.52 -24.09 20.34
CA ASP A 72 11.42 -25.43 20.88
C ASP A 72 12.49 -26.37 20.29
N LEU A 73 13.39 -26.86 21.16
CA LEU A 73 14.45 -27.79 20.78
C LEU A 73 13.90 -29.14 20.32
N SER A 74 12.82 -29.63 20.93
CA SER A 74 12.21 -30.90 20.55
C SER A 74 11.57 -30.80 19.17
N ALA A 75 10.99 -29.65 18.82
CA ALA A 75 10.47 -29.36 17.49
C ALA A 75 11.60 -29.36 16.43
N HIS A 76 12.74 -28.74 16.72
CA HIS A 76 13.91 -28.82 15.83
C HIS A 76 14.45 -30.24 15.66
N LEU A 77 14.40 -31.07 16.71
CA LEU A 77 14.92 -32.43 16.66
C LEU A 77 13.98 -33.46 16.01
N GLN A 78 12.67 -33.29 16.12
CA GLN A 78 11.70 -34.32 15.73
C GLN A 78 10.55 -33.80 14.86
N GLY A 79 10.53 -32.50 14.56
CA GLY A 79 9.49 -31.84 13.80
C GLY A 79 8.23 -31.53 14.61
N GLY A 80 7.30 -30.85 13.95
CA GLY A 80 6.04 -30.41 14.52
C GLY A 80 6.16 -29.05 15.22
N ILE A 81 5.10 -28.26 15.10
CA ILE A 81 4.97 -26.92 15.66
C ILE A 81 4.41 -27.05 17.09
N PRO A 82 5.06 -26.45 18.12
CA PRO A 82 4.55 -26.49 19.49
C PRO A 82 3.15 -25.89 19.60
N ASN A 83 2.24 -26.58 20.30
CA ASN A 83 0.87 -26.09 20.48
C ASN A 83 0.82 -24.74 21.20
N ARG A 84 1.75 -24.49 22.14
CA ARG A 84 1.89 -23.20 22.83
C ARG A 84 2.03 -22.03 21.86
N ASP A 85 2.81 -22.18 20.80
CA ASP A 85 3.10 -21.08 19.88
C ASP A 85 1.92 -20.83 18.92
N ILE A 86 1.15 -21.89 18.62
CA ILE A 86 -0.15 -21.77 17.95
C ILE A 86 -1.14 -21.10 18.90
N ASP A 87 -1.26 -21.53 20.14
CA ASP A 87 -2.20 -21.00 21.15
C ASP A 87 -1.89 -19.55 21.53
N ALA A 88 -0.65 -19.09 21.39
CA ALA A 88 -0.30 -17.67 21.55
C ALA A 88 -1.05 -16.75 20.56
N LEU A 89 -1.60 -17.31 19.48
CA LEU A 89 -2.44 -16.62 18.49
C LEU A 89 -3.94 -16.69 18.82
N ASP A 90 -4.33 -17.06 20.06
CA ASP A 90 -5.72 -17.26 20.47
C ASP A 90 -6.69 -16.14 20.06
N LYS A 91 -6.24 -14.87 20.15
CA LYS A 91 -7.05 -13.72 19.69
C LYS A 91 -7.57 -13.86 18.26
N TYR A 92 -6.78 -14.50 17.38
CA TYR A 92 -7.16 -14.78 16.00
C TYR A 92 -8.08 -16.00 15.92
N TRP A 93 -7.82 -17.04 16.72
CA TRP A 93 -8.59 -18.29 16.71
C TRP A 93 -9.99 -18.14 17.27
N GLN A 94 -10.22 -17.18 18.17
CA GLN A 94 -11.55 -16.79 18.61
C GLN A 94 -12.41 -16.25 17.46
N VAL A 95 -11.78 -15.63 16.45
CA VAL A 95 -12.45 -15.08 15.26
C VAL A 95 -12.44 -16.09 14.09
N PHE A 96 -11.37 -16.88 13.97
CA PHE A 96 -11.12 -17.79 12.86
C PHE A 96 -10.92 -19.25 13.32
N PRO A 97 -11.91 -19.86 13.99
CA PRO A 97 -11.74 -21.21 14.56
C PRO A 97 -11.59 -22.29 13.48
N SER A 98 -12.31 -22.21 12.35
CA SER A 98 -12.15 -23.21 11.29
C SER A 98 -10.89 -22.99 10.46
N LEU A 99 -10.41 -21.75 10.33
CA LEU A 99 -9.09 -21.47 9.74
C LEU A 99 -7.97 -22.15 10.51
N ARG A 100 -8.01 -22.13 11.85
CA ARG A 100 -7.02 -22.84 12.68
C ARG A 100 -6.95 -24.32 12.30
N ASN A 101 -8.11 -24.97 12.11
CA ASN A 101 -8.20 -26.38 11.72
C ASN A 101 -7.79 -26.63 10.27
N ALA A 102 -7.90 -25.63 9.39
CA ALA A 102 -7.43 -25.70 8.02
C ALA A 102 -5.90 -25.56 7.91
N LEU A 103 -5.28 -24.84 8.85
CA LEU A 103 -3.83 -24.61 8.88
C LEU A 103 -3.06 -25.68 9.66
N PHE A 104 -3.68 -26.29 10.68
CA PHE A 104 -2.99 -27.20 11.59
C PHE A 104 -3.81 -28.44 11.90
N LYS A 105 -3.13 -29.57 12.08
CA LYS A 105 -3.70 -30.81 12.66
C LYS A 105 -2.82 -31.33 13.80
N PRO A 106 -3.38 -32.10 14.76
CA PRO A 106 -2.58 -32.76 15.78
C PRO A 106 -1.48 -33.66 15.18
N ALA A 107 -0.30 -33.64 15.80
CA ALA A 107 0.80 -34.54 15.48
C ALA A 107 1.12 -35.41 16.70
N ARG A 108 2.30 -35.25 17.31
CA ARG A 108 2.66 -35.86 18.60
C ARG A 108 2.13 -35.03 19.77
N GLU A 109 2.12 -35.61 20.97
CA GLU A 109 1.63 -34.94 22.18
C GLU A 109 2.33 -33.59 22.40
N GLY A 110 1.54 -32.51 22.46
CA GLY A 110 2.03 -31.14 22.61
C GLY A 110 2.38 -30.40 21.31
N TYR A 111 2.27 -31.06 20.14
CA TYR A 111 2.65 -30.48 18.84
C TYR A 111 1.58 -30.69 17.77
N SER A 112 1.60 -29.80 16.79
CA SER A 112 0.75 -29.85 15.60
C SER A 112 1.60 -29.87 14.33
N GLN A 113 1.02 -30.35 13.24
CA GLN A 113 1.61 -30.30 11.90
C GLN A 113 0.92 -29.20 11.09
N GLY A 114 1.72 -28.38 10.41
CA GLY A 114 1.21 -27.45 9.39
C GLY A 114 0.65 -28.20 8.18
N LEU A 115 -0.52 -27.79 7.69
CA LEU A 115 -1.21 -28.37 6.54
C LEU A 115 -0.94 -27.62 5.23
N VAL A 116 -0.35 -26.43 5.34
CA VAL A 116 -0.08 -25.52 4.23
C VAL A 116 1.38 -25.13 4.28
N LYS A 117 2.05 -25.10 3.12
CA LYS A 117 3.45 -24.66 3.01
C LYS A 117 3.57 -23.17 3.32
N ALA A 118 4.69 -22.75 3.91
CA ALA A 118 5.00 -21.34 4.20
C ALA A 118 4.66 -20.35 3.07
N ALA A 119 4.97 -20.71 1.83
CA ALA A 119 4.72 -19.86 0.65
C ALA A 119 3.23 -19.65 0.36
N GLU A 120 2.37 -20.60 0.76
CA GLU A 120 0.93 -20.62 0.48
C GLU A 120 0.10 -20.13 1.67
N VAL A 121 0.68 -20.03 2.89
CA VAL A 121 -0.04 -19.59 4.11
C VAL A 121 -0.85 -18.32 3.89
N LYS A 122 -0.24 -17.29 3.28
CA LYS A 122 -0.91 -16.00 3.03
C LYS A 122 -2.13 -16.17 2.13
N SER A 123 -1.98 -16.85 1.00
CA SER A 123 -3.09 -17.04 0.05
C SER A 123 -4.17 -17.95 0.62
N SER A 124 -3.83 -18.96 1.42
CA SER A 124 -4.79 -19.82 2.11
C SER A 124 -5.64 -19.03 3.11
N ILE A 125 -5.04 -18.15 3.91
CA ILE A 125 -5.78 -17.32 4.87
C ILE A 125 -6.69 -16.32 4.14
N LEU A 126 -6.17 -15.60 3.14
CA LEU A 126 -6.95 -14.59 2.40
C LEU A 126 -8.13 -15.20 1.63
N ASN A 127 -8.00 -16.45 1.17
CA ASN A 127 -9.08 -17.12 0.46
C ASN A 127 -10.09 -17.82 1.38
N HIS A 128 -9.81 -17.92 2.67
CA HIS A 128 -10.67 -18.60 3.63
C HIS A 128 -11.99 -17.84 3.87
N SER A 129 -13.08 -18.59 4.04
CA SER A 129 -14.44 -18.04 4.19
C SER A 129 -14.60 -17.17 5.44
N GLU A 130 -14.01 -17.57 6.57
CA GLU A 130 -14.06 -16.78 7.81
C GLU A 130 -13.34 -15.44 7.65
N PHE A 131 -12.24 -15.38 6.89
CA PHE A 131 -11.57 -14.10 6.63
C PHE A 131 -12.43 -13.19 5.76
N LYS A 132 -13.00 -13.70 4.66
CA LYS A 132 -13.92 -12.92 3.82
C LYS A 132 -15.13 -12.41 4.61
N THR A 133 -15.64 -13.24 5.53
CA THR A 133 -16.73 -12.86 6.43
C THR A 133 -16.30 -11.77 7.40
N PHE A 134 -15.14 -11.92 8.04
CA PHE A 134 -14.57 -10.91 8.93
C PHE A 134 -14.33 -9.59 8.21
N ALA A 135 -13.70 -9.58 7.03
CA ALA A 135 -13.46 -8.36 6.26
C ALA A 135 -14.77 -7.62 5.96
N THR A 136 -15.80 -8.35 5.53
CA THR A 136 -17.13 -7.79 5.27
C THR A 136 -17.78 -7.26 6.56
N GLN A 137 -17.66 -7.97 7.67
CA GLN A 137 -18.24 -7.57 8.96
C GLN A 137 -17.53 -6.35 9.56
N SER A 138 -16.21 -6.29 9.45
CA SER A 138 -15.37 -5.19 9.92
C SER A 138 -15.62 -3.86 9.20
N LEU A 139 -16.22 -3.88 8.01
CA LEU A 139 -16.67 -2.69 7.28
C LEU A 139 -18.09 -2.22 7.63
N LYS A 140 -18.89 -3.04 8.35
CA LYS A 140 -20.25 -2.65 8.73
C LYS A 140 -20.28 -1.41 9.64
N PRO A 141 -19.41 -1.28 10.66
CA PRO A 141 -19.39 -0.08 11.50
C PRO A 141 -19.09 1.18 10.68
N PHE A 142 -18.11 1.13 9.77
CA PHE A 142 -17.82 2.23 8.85
C PHE A 142 -19.02 2.56 7.96
N THR A 143 -19.68 1.55 7.38
CA THR A 143 -20.89 1.77 6.54
C THR A 143 -22.02 2.45 7.32
N ALA A 144 -22.21 2.08 8.59
CA ALA A 144 -23.18 2.74 9.46
C ALA A 144 -22.75 4.16 9.83
N TRP A 145 -21.47 4.37 10.11
CA TRP A 145 -20.86 5.66 10.39
C TRP A 145 -21.02 6.64 9.22
N ARG A 146 -20.83 6.20 7.97
CA ARG A 146 -21.02 7.04 6.76
C ARG A 146 -22.36 7.79 6.78
N LYS A 147 -23.43 7.12 7.20
CA LYS A 147 -24.77 7.71 7.28
C LYS A 147 -24.91 8.72 8.43
N ARG A 148 -24.24 8.49 9.56
CA ARG A 148 -24.30 9.37 10.74
C ARG A 148 -23.33 10.55 10.65
N ALA A 149 -22.22 10.38 9.94
CA ALA A 149 -21.27 11.43 9.66
C ALA A 149 -21.94 12.57 8.88
N ASP A 150 -22.86 12.23 7.98
CA ASP A 150 -23.70 13.13 7.18
C ASP A 150 -22.88 14.23 6.51
N LEU A 151 -21.76 13.83 5.90
CA LEU A 151 -20.82 14.72 5.22
C LEU A 151 -21.45 15.57 4.10
N PRO A 152 -22.46 15.10 3.34
CA PRO A 152 -23.15 15.95 2.37
C PRO A 152 -23.95 17.10 3.01
N ALA A 153 -24.25 17.04 4.31
CA ALA A 153 -25.01 18.06 5.01
C ALA A 153 -24.15 19.24 5.53
N ILE A 154 -22.83 19.23 5.31
CA ILE A 154 -21.94 20.33 5.70
C ILE A 154 -22.43 21.65 5.09
N GLN A 155 -22.54 22.67 5.93
CA GLN A 155 -23.04 24.01 5.56
C GLN A 155 -21.97 25.10 5.70
N GLN A 156 -22.19 26.20 5.00
CA GLN A 156 -21.37 27.40 5.16
C GLN A 156 -21.46 27.94 6.60
N GLY A 157 -20.32 28.40 7.13
CA GLY A 157 -20.20 28.96 8.48
C GLY A 157 -20.03 27.91 9.60
N GLU A 158 -20.09 26.61 9.30
CA GLU A 158 -19.72 25.58 10.27
C GLU A 158 -18.23 25.66 10.64
N GLN A 159 -17.89 25.12 11.81
CA GLN A 159 -16.51 25.11 12.32
C GLN A 159 -15.83 23.80 11.93
N PRO A 160 -14.79 23.80 11.07
CA PRO A 160 -14.10 22.58 10.64
C PRO A 160 -13.63 21.70 11.82
N LYS A 161 -13.15 22.34 12.89
CA LYS A 161 -12.73 21.65 14.13
C LYS A 161 -13.87 20.93 14.86
N ALA A 162 -15.09 21.47 14.80
CA ALA A 162 -16.26 20.84 15.39
C ALA A 162 -16.73 19.66 14.52
N ILE A 163 -16.64 19.79 13.20
CA ILE A 163 -16.95 18.71 12.25
C ILE A 163 -16.03 17.52 12.49
N ILE A 164 -14.71 17.72 12.41
CA ILE A 164 -13.74 16.61 12.58
C ILE A 164 -13.90 15.94 13.93
N HIS A 165 -14.03 16.70 15.01
CA HIS A 165 -14.24 16.14 16.35
C HIS A 165 -15.51 15.27 16.41
N ARG A 166 -16.63 15.74 15.84
CA ARG A 166 -17.87 14.96 15.82
C ARG A 166 -17.71 13.65 15.06
N ILE A 167 -17.16 13.72 13.84
CA ILE A 167 -17.07 12.53 12.97
C ILE A 167 -16.00 11.55 13.46
N SER A 168 -14.91 12.03 14.06
CA SER A 168 -13.81 11.19 14.54
C SER A 168 -14.18 10.45 15.83
N GLU A 169 -14.87 11.11 16.76
CA GLU A 169 -15.35 10.44 17.98
C GLU A 169 -16.46 9.41 17.67
N ASP A 170 -17.39 9.71 16.74
CA ASP A 170 -18.41 8.72 16.32
C ASP A 170 -17.77 7.51 15.61
N LEU A 171 -16.70 7.73 14.82
CA LEU A 171 -15.96 6.66 14.18
C LEU A 171 -15.22 5.79 15.21
N LEU A 172 -14.52 6.43 16.15
CA LEU A 172 -13.81 5.75 17.23
C LEU A 172 -14.77 4.87 18.04
N GLU A 173 -15.94 5.39 18.41
CA GLU A 173 -16.93 4.65 19.18
C GLU A 173 -17.55 3.51 18.36
N SER A 174 -17.77 3.71 17.07
CA SER A 174 -18.25 2.64 16.17
C SER A 174 -17.35 1.41 16.17
N TYR A 175 -16.06 1.60 16.47
CA TYR A 175 -15.08 0.53 16.51
C TYR A 175 -14.77 -0.03 17.92
N SER A 176 -15.47 0.41 18.97
CA SER A 176 -15.18 0.06 20.37
C SER A 176 -15.30 -1.45 20.71
N HIS A 177 -16.11 -2.20 19.96
CA HIS A 177 -16.38 -3.62 20.18
C HIS A 177 -15.95 -4.54 19.03
N ASN A 178 -14.95 -4.14 18.23
CA ASN A 178 -14.47 -4.97 17.13
C ASN A 178 -13.35 -5.91 17.57
N ALA A 179 -13.43 -7.17 17.11
CA ALA A 179 -12.34 -8.12 17.29
C ALA A 179 -11.17 -7.77 16.36
N LEU A 180 -9.95 -7.93 16.87
CA LEU A 180 -8.68 -7.77 16.14
C LEU A 180 -8.34 -6.36 15.60
N LEU A 181 -9.32 -5.47 15.44
CA LEU A 181 -9.11 -4.09 15.01
C LEU A 181 -9.06 -3.15 16.19
N SER A 182 -8.03 -2.31 16.23
CA SER A 182 -7.91 -1.25 17.22
C SER A 182 -8.78 -0.06 16.81
N LYS A 183 -9.73 0.34 17.68
CA LYS A 183 -10.49 1.57 17.48
C LYS A 183 -9.60 2.80 17.26
N TYR A 184 -8.44 2.84 17.92
CA TYR A 184 -7.47 3.92 17.82
C TYR A 184 -6.74 3.94 16.47
N ASP A 185 -6.50 2.77 15.87
CA ASP A 185 -5.91 2.70 14.53
C ASP A 185 -6.90 3.23 13.49
N ILE A 186 -8.19 2.85 13.58
CA ILE A 186 -9.24 3.38 12.69
C ILE A 186 -9.45 4.89 12.88
N TYR A 187 -9.40 5.38 14.11
CA TYR A 187 -9.40 6.81 14.38
C TYR A 187 -8.19 7.52 13.74
N GLN A 188 -7.01 6.92 13.81
CA GLN A 188 -5.81 7.49 13.20
C GLN A 188 -5.93 7.62 11.69
N ILE A 189 -6.52 6.63 11.01
CA ILE A 189 -6.76 6.65 9.55
C ILE A 189 -7.50 7.93 9.15
N LEU A 190 -8.60 8.25 9.84
CA LEU A 190 -9.34 9.49 9.58
C LEU A 190 -8.52 10.73 9.93
N MET A 191 -7.77 10.71 11.02
CA MET A 191 -6.98 11.87 11.44
C MET A 191 -5.79 12.16 10.53
N ASP A 192 -5.18 11.13 9.95
CA ASP A 192 -4.14 11.26 8.92
C ASP A 192 -4.75 11.83 7.64
N TYR A 193 -5.86 11.24 7.15
CA TYR A 193 -6.55 11.76 5.98
C TYR A 193 -7.05 13.20 6.15
N TRP A 194 -7.53 13.53 7.35
CA TRP A 194 -7.88 14.90 7.71
C TRP A 194 -6.70 15.84 7.55
N ALA A 195 -5.55 15.52 8.15
CA ALA A 195 -4.38 16.38 8.14
C ALA A 195 -3.75 16.53 6.75
N GLU A 196 -3.89 15.52 5.89
CA GLU A 196 -3.29 15.48 4.55
C GLU A 196 -4.15 16.17 3.49
N GLU A 197 -5.47 15.96 3.49
CA GLU A 197 -6.34 16.45 2.41
C GLU A 197 -7.70 16.98 2.89
N MET A 198 -8.44 16.21 3.70
CA MET A 198 -9.85 16.51 3.98
C MET A 198 -10.07 17.85 4.69
N GLN A 199 -9.09 18.27 5.51
CA GLN A 199 -9.14 19.54 6.23
C GLN A 199 -9.28 20.73 5.26
N ASP A 200 -8.43 20.78 4.24
CA ASP A 200 -8.40 21.91 3.30
C ASP A 200 -9.70 21.95 2.48
N ASP A 201 -10.21 20.80 2.05
CA ASP A 201 -11.49 20.71 1.37
C ASP A 201 -12.63 21.25 2.25
N ILE A 202 -12.68 20.85 3.51
CA ILE A 202 -13.72 21.29 4.45
C ILE A 202 -13.61 22.79 4.70
N TYR A 203 -12.41 23.37 4.79
CA TYR A 203 -12.24 24.82 4.89
C TYR A 203 -12.84 25.56 3.69
N VAL A 204 -12.61 25.06 2.47
CA VAL A 204 -13.21 25.65 1.26
C VAL A 204 -14.74 25.51 1.30
N LEU A 205 -15.27 24.35 1.68
CA LEU A 205 -16.72 24.13 1.71
C LEU A 205 -17.44 24.98 2.76
N VAL A 206 -16.87 25.16 3.96
CA VAL A 206 -17.51 26.02 4.98
C VAL A 206 -17.43 27.50 4.64
N GLN A 207 -16.49 27.91 3.79
CA GLN A 207 -16.31 29.30 3.39
C GLN A 207 -17.11 29.65 2.12
N ASP A 208 -16.96 28.83 1.08
CA ASP A 208 -17.42 29.13 -0.27
C ASP A 208 -18.59 28.22 -0.70
N GLY A 209 -18.93 27.21 0.11
CA GLY A 209 -20.03 26.27 -0.15
C GLY A 209 -19.72 25.25 -1.24
N TRP A 210 -20.68 24.34 -1.48
CA TRP A 210 -20.55 23.27 -2.46
C TRP A 210 -20.32 23.78 -3.89
N SER A 211 -20.80 24.98 -4.25
CA SER A 211 -20.55 25.58 -5.57
C SER A 211 -19.06 25.79 -5.88
N ALA A 212 -18.20 25.86 -4.87
CA ALA A 212 -16.76 25.95 -5.07
C ALA A 212 -16.19 24.75 -5.85
N GLY A 213 -16.84 23.58 -5.79
CA GLY A 213 -16.43 22.38 -6.54
C GLY A 213 -16.43 22.55 -8.07
N LYS A 214 -17.13 23.57 -8.59
CA LYS A 214 -17.15 23.90 -10.03
C LYS A 214 -15.94 24.71 -10.49
N MET A 215 -15.19 25.29 -9.56
CA MET A 215 -14.19 26.32 -9.86
C MET A 215 -12.81 25.69 -10.08
N LEU A 216 -12.17 26.08 -11.17
CA LEU A 216 -10.77 25.80 -11.45
C LEU A 216 -9.96 27.09 -11.34
N ARG A 217 -8.91 27.09 -10.52
CA ARG A 217 -8.02 28.24 -10.35
C ARG A 217 -6.97 28.24 -11.46
N GLU A 218 -6.91 29.32 -12.24
CA GLU A 218 -5.85 29.49 -13.22
C GLU A 218 -4.52 29.84 -12.51
N LEU A 219 -3.48 29.04 -12.79
CA LEU A 219 -2.13 29.25 -12.28
C LEU A 219 -1.40 30.28 -13.14
N VAL A 220 -1.55 31.56 -12.77
CA VAL A 220 -0.88 32.68 -13.44
C VAL A 220 0.53 32.88 -12.87
N VAL A 221 1.54 32.80 -13.74
CA VAL A 221 2.94 33.01 -13.36
C VAL A 221 3.38 34.42 -13.78
N LYS A 222 3.93 35.19 -12.84
CA LYS A 222 4.58 36.47 -13.19
C LYS A 222 5.85 36.21 -13.99
N LYS A 223 6.10 37.04 -15.00
CA LYS A 223 7.23 36.90 -15.94
C LYS A 223 8.56 36.79 -15.17
N GLY A 224 9.21 35.63 -15.23
CA GLY A 224 10.49 35.35 -14.59
C GLY A 224 10.44 34.41 -13.38
N GLU A 225 9.25 34.06 -12.88
CA GLU A 225 9.09 33.11 -11.77
C GLU A 225 8.79 31.69 -12.27
N LYS A 226 9.08 30.69 -11.43
CA LYS A 226 8.64 29.30 -11.63
C LYS A 226 7.24 29.12 -11.03
N LEU A 227 6.49 28.16 -11.57
CA LEU A 227 5.25 27.69 -10.95
C LEU A 227 5.54 27.19 -9.53
N LYS A 228 4.77 27.68 -8.56
CA LYS A 228 4.83 27.22 -7.17
C LYS A 228 4.06 25.91 -6.98
N GLU A 229 3.08 25.66 -7.84
CA GLU A 229 2.16 24.55 -7.76
C GLU A 229 2.13 23.78 -9.09
N THR A 230 2.01 22.46 -9.00
CA THR A 230 1.84 21.60 -10.17
C THR A 230 0.39 21.70 -10.68
N PRO A 231 0.18 21.99 -11.98
CA PRO A 231 -1.16 22.04 -12.55
C PRO A 231 -1.81 20.67 -12.62
N ASP A 232 -3.13 20.62 -12.45
CA ASP A 232 -3.92 19.40 -12.65
C ASP A 232 -4.44 19.29 -14.09
N LEU A 233 -4.64 20.41 -14.77
CA LEU A 233 -5.07 20.47 -16.18
C LEU A 233 -4.27 21.51 -16.96
N VAL A 234 -3.98 21.21 -18.23
CA VAL A 234 -3.30 22.13 -19.14
C VAL A 234 -4.13 22.32 -20.40
N ILE A 235 -4.76 23.48 -20.55
CA ILE A 235 -5.60 23.80 -21.71
C ILE A 235 -4.86 24.82 -22.58
N GLY A 236 -4.24 24.33 -23.65
CA GLY A 236 -3.41 25.14 -24.54
C GLY A 236 -2.18 25.70 -23.81
N ARG A 237 -2.20 26.99 -23.44
CA ARG A 237 -1.12 27.64 -22.66
C ARG A 237 -1.51 27.91 -21.21
N ALA A 238 -2.80 27.83 -20.89
CA ALA A 238 -3.31 28.05 -19.56
C ALA A 238 -3.17 26.78 -18.72
N LYS A 239 -2.91 26.97 -17.43
CA LYS A 239 -2.66 25.91 -16.46
C LYS A 239 -3.66 26.08 -15.33
N TYR A 240 -4.33 25.01 -14.95
CA TYR A 240 -5.40 25.06 -13.95
C TYR A 240 -5.10 24.11 -12.79
N LYS A 241 -5.54 24.51 -11.60
CA LYS A 241 -5.53 23.71 -10.38
C LYS A 241 -6.98 23.52 -9.93
N ALA A 242 -7.34 22.29 -9.58
CA ALA A 242 -8.62 21.98 -8.97
C ALA A 242 -8.44 21.95 -7.45
N GLU A 243 -9.18 22.78 -6.73
CA GLU A 243 -9.03 22.91 -5.27
C GLU A 243 -9.74 21.76 -4.53
N LEU A 244 -10.91 21.33 -5.01
CA LEU A 244 -11.75 20.36 -4.31
C LEU A 244 -11.82 18.99 -5.00
N ILE A 245 -12.14 18.97 -6.29
CA ILE A 245 -12.37 17.74 -7.05
C ILE A 245 -11.18 17.52 -7.97
N PRO A 246 -10.36 16.47 -7.78
CA PRO A 246 -9.30 16.15 -8.73
C PRO A 246 -9.87 15.76 -10.11
N PRO A 247 -9.23 16.15 -11.23
CA PRO A 247 -9.69 15.79 -12.58
C PRO A 247 -9.88 14.29 -12.79
N GLY A 248 -9.07 13.45 -12.14
CA GLY A 248 -9.19 11.99 -12.21
C GLY A 248 -10.57 11.49 -11.78
N LEU A 249 -11.24 12.14 -10.82
CA LEU A 249 -12.59 11.74 -10.40
C LEU A 249 -13.64 12.10 -11.47
N ILE A 250 -13.47 13.24 -12.15
CA ILE A 250 -14.32 13.63 -13.28
C ILE A 250 -14.15 12.64 -14.43
N VAL A 251 -12.90 12.26 -14.73
CA VAL A 251 -12.59 11.26 -15.76
C VAL A 251 -13.25 9.92 -15.43
N ALA A 252 -13.03 9.40 -14.22
CA ALA A 252 -13.56 8.11 -13.79
C ALA A 252 -15.10 8.04 -13.89
N ARG A 253 -15.78 9.14 -13.59
CA ARG A 253 -17.25 9.19 -13.55
C ARG A 253 -17.90 9.47 -14.90
N TYR A 254 -17.35 10.38 -15.71
CA TYR A 254 -18.01 10.88 -16.92
C TYR A 254 -17.30 10.48 -18.22
N PHE A 255 -16.03 10.07 -18.16
CA PHE A 255 -15.19 9.85 -19.34
C PHE A 255 -14.41 8.53 -19.29
N ALA A 256 -15.00 7.49 -18.68
CA ALA A 256 -14.37 6.19 -18.53
C ALA A 256 -14.02 5.54 -19.88
N ASP A 257 -14.88 5.71 -20.90
CA ASP A 257 -14.63 5.17 -22.25
C ASP A 257 -13.44 5.88 -22.93
N GLN A 258 -13.33 7.20 -22.76
CA GLN A 258 -12.19 7.97 -23.27
C GLN A 258 -10.89 7.62 -22.55
N GLN A 259 -10.95 7.38 -21.23
CA GLN A 259 -9.80 6.90 -20.48
C GLN A 259 -9.36 5.51 -20.97
N ALA A 260 -10.30 4.59 -21.20
CA ALA A 260 -9.99 3.27 -21.73
C ALA A 260 -9.34 3.35 -23.13
N GLU A 261 -9.77 4.28 -23.98
CA GLU A 261 -9.13 4.52 -25.28
C GLU A 261 -7.71 5.08 -25.13
N ILE A 262 -7.48 5.99 -24.18
CA ILE A 262 -6.14 6.50 -23.86
C ILE A 262 -5.24 5.36 -23.36
N ASP A 263 -5.74 4.46 -22.51
CA ASP A 263 -5.00 3.31 -22.01
C ASP A 263 -4.61 2.34 -23.16
N ASN A 264 -5.52 2.15 -24.14
CA ASN A 264 -5.22 1.38 -25.36
C ASN A 264 -4.15 2.06 -26.21
N LEU A 265 -4.23 3.38 -26.40
CA LEU A 265 -3.23 4.16 -27.13
C LEU A 265 -1.87 4.16 -26.43
N GLN A 266 -1.85 4.19 -25.09
CA GLN A 266 -0.63 4.06 -24.30
C GLN A 266 0.00 2.67 -24.50
N THR A 267 -0.80 1.61 -24.43
CA THR A 267 -0.35 0.24 -24.70
C THR A 267 0.21 0.09 -26.13
N ALA A 268 -0.42 0.73 -27.11
CA ALA A 268 0.05 0.74 -28.48
C ALA A 268 1.37 1.52 -28.66
N LEU A 269 1.53 2.64 -27.94
CA LEU A 269 2.79 3.38 -27.89
C LEU A 269 3.90 2.54 -27.25
N ASP A 270 3.66 1.92 -26.11
CA ASP A 270 4.64 1.08 -25.42
C ASP A 270 5.09 -0.09 -26.30
N SER A 271 4.14 -0.73 -27.00
CA SER A 271 4.44 -1.78 -27.98
C SER A 271 5.29 -1.27 -29.15
N ALA A 272 5.01 -0.07 -29.66
CA ALA A 272 5.77 0.55 -30.74
C ALA A 272 7.19 0.96 -30.30
N SER A 273 7.33 1.50 -29.08
CA SER A 273 8.62 1.85 -28.48
C SER A 273 9.47 0.60 -28.23
N GLN A 274 8.88 -0.47 -27.69
CA GLN A 274 9.58 -1.74 -27.49
C GLN A 274 10.04 -2.36 -28.81
N ALA A 275 9.16 -2.40 -29.83
CA ALA A 275 9.52 -2.92 -31.15
C ALA A 275 10.65 -2.11 -31.81
N LEU A 276 10.66 -0.79 -31.62
CA LEU A 276 11.75 0.07 -32.06
C LEU A 276 13.04 -0.24 -31.31
N GLU A 277 13.01 -0.28 -29.98
CA GLU A 277 14.17 -0.53 -29.13
C GLU A 277 14.82 -1.88 -29.45
N SER A 278 14.05 -2.98 -29.46
CA SER A 278 14.57 -4.31 -29.81
C SER A 278 15.17 -4.33 -31.22
N TYR A 279 14.54 -3.66 -32.19
CA TYR A 279 15.06 -3.61 -33.56
C TYR A 279 16.37 -2.82 -33.65
N LEU A 280 16.50 -1.72 -32.90
CA LEU A 280 17.73 -0.94 -32.85
C LEU A 280 18.85 -1.76 -32.22
N GLU A 281 18.63 -2.38 -31.06
CA GLU A 281 19.64 -3.20 -30.35
C GLU A 281 20.17 -4.35 -31.22
N GLU A 282 19.28 -5.08 -31.91
CA GLU A 282 19.67 -6.20 -32.78
C GLU A 282 20.51 -5.75 -33.99
N ASN A 283 20.30 -4.53 -34.49
CA ASN A 283 20.86 -4.09 -35.77
C ASN A 283 21.94 -3.01 -35.63
N SER A 284 22.22 -2.49 -34.44
CA SER A 284 23.20 -1.42 -34.22
C SER A 284 24.53 -1.88 -33.62
N ALA A 285 24.77 -3.19 -33.49
CA ALA A 285 26.07 -3.75 -33.09
C ALA A 285 27.16 -3.47 -34.15
N GLU A 286 28.45 -3.71 -33.83
CA GLU A 286 29.60 -3.40 -34.74
C GLU A 286 29.48 -4.03 -36.14
N ASP A 287 28.85 -5.20 -36.27
CA ASP A 287 28.56 -5.87 -37.56
C ASP A 287 27.11 -5.69 -38.04
N GLY A 288 26.34 -4.81 -37.37
CA GLY A 288 24.92 -4.60 -37.60
C GLY A 288 24.61 -3.70 -38.80
N LEU A 289 23.48 -3.94 -39.47
CA LEU A 289 23.01 -3.19 -40.64
C LEU A 289 22.68 -1.70 -40.35
N LEU A 290 22.71 -1.26 -39.08
CA LEU A 290 22.51 0.11 -38.64
C LEU A 290 23.75 0.71 -37.95
N ALA A 291 24.89 0.02 -37.90
CA ALA A 291 26.13 0.51 -37.29
C ALA A 291 26.54 1.88 -37.87
N ASP A 292 26.48 2.01 -39.20
CA ASP A 292 26.81 3.25 -39.91
C ASP A 292 25.74 4.37 -39.76
N ALA A 293 24.64 4.10 -39.04
CA ALA A 293 23.59 5.07 -38.73
C ALA A 293 23.64 5.55 -37.25
N LEU A 294 24.72 5.25 -36.53
CA LEU A 294 25.00 5.81 -35.21
C LEU A 294 25.39 7.30 -35.31
N ASN A 295 25.05 8.07 -34.28
CA ASN A 295 25.57 9.44 -34.10
C ASN A 295 26.83 9.43 -33.22
N ASP A 296 27.38 10.62 -32.95
CA ASP A 296 28.55 10.83 -32.08
C ASP A 296 28.37 10.37 -30.60
N LYS A 297 27.20 9.81 -30.25
CA LYS A 297 26.86 9.26 -28.94
C LYS A 297 26.43 7.80 -29.02
N ASP A 298 26.77 7.11 -30.11
CA ASP A 298 26.43 5.70 -30.35
C ASP A 298 24.92 5.42 -30.27
N LYS A 299 24.10 6.37 -30.77
CA LYS A 299 22.64 6.21 -30.84
C LYS A 299 22.11 6.32 -32.27
N VAL A 300 21.27 5.38 -32.65
CA VAL A 300 20.47 5.46 -33.86
C VAL A 300 19.26 6.35 -33.60
N THR A 301 19.05 7.35 -34.46
CA THR A 301 17.92 8.28 -34.38
C THR A 301 17.20 8.34 -35.71
N LYS A 302 15.95 8.81 -35.72
CA LYS A 302 15.21 9.05 -36.97
C LYS A 302 16.00 9.93 -37.96
N ALA A 303 16.77 10.89 -37.46
CA ALA A 303 17.59 11.78 -38.28
C ALA A 303 18.78 11.03 -38.92
N THR A 304 19.53 10.25 -38.14
CA THR A 304 20.68 9.49 -38.66
C THR A 304 20.25 8.40 -39.62
N VAL A 305 19.17 7.67 -39.34
CA VAL A 305 18.56 6.69 -40.26
C VAL A 305 18.21 7.35 -41.60
N THR A 306 17.59 8.54 -41.55
CA THR A 306 17.17 9.26 -42.76
C THR A 306 18.37 9.79 -43.56
N ALA A 307 19.44 10.22 -42.88
CA ALA A 307 20.67 10.65 -43.53
C ALA A 307 21.39 9.48 -44.21
N ARG A 308 21.54 8.36 -43.49
CA ARG A 308 22.22 7.16 -43.99
C ARG A 308 21.49 6.53 -45.17
N LEU A 309 20.15 6.52 -45.14
CA LEU A 309 19.30 6.02 -46.23
C LEU A 309 19.58 6.71 -47.59
N LYS A 310 20.08 7.97 -47.60
CA LYS A 310 20.40 8.71 -48.82
C LYS A 310 21.72 8.30 -49.47
N ILE A 311 22.65 7.75 -48.68
CA ILE A 311 24.02 7.46 -49.08
C ILE A 311 24.25 5.94 -49.20
N ALA A 312 23.50 5.14 -48.46
CA ALA A 312 23.56 3.68 -48.51
C ALA A 312 23.46 3.18 -49.96
N THR A 313 24.27 2.18 -50.31
CA THR A 313 24.28 1.54 -51.63
C THR A 313 23.82 0.10 -51.53
N ASP A 314 24.11 -0.57 -50.41
CA ASP A 314 23.74 -1.95 -50.11
C ASP A 314 22.21 -2.13 -50.00
N LYS A 315 21.72 -3.29 -50.44
CA LYS A 315 20.28 -3.58 -50.48
C LYS A 315 19.72 -3.95 -49.10
N ASP A 316 20.48 -4.69 -48.31
CA ASP A 316 20.05 -5.21 -47.02
C ASP A 316 20.14 -4.12 -45.96
N GLU A 317 21.18 -3.29 -46.00
CA GLU A 317 21.30 -2.06 -45.22
C GLU A 317 20.12 -1.10 -45.50
N LYS A 318 19.78 -0.89 -46.78
CA LYS A 318 18.60 -0.08 -47.14
C LYS A 318 17.30 -0.67 -46.61
N ALA A 319 17.14 -1.98 -46.63
CA ALA A 319 15.96 -2.63 -46.08
C ALA A 319 15.86 -2.40 -44.57
N ALA A 320 16.98 -2.53 -43.85
CA ALA A 320 17.06 -2.29 -42.42
C ALA A 320 16.76 -0.84 -42.04
N LEU A 321 17.38 0.12 -42.74
CA LEU A 321 17.12 1.56 -42.54
C LEU A 321 15.67 1.94 -42.86
N LYS A 322 15.04 1.33 -43.87
CA LYS A 322 13.60 1.52 -44.15
C LYS A 322 12.73 0.98 -43.03
N LYS A 323 13.07 -0.17 -42.45
CA LYS A 323 12.35 -0.78 -41.33
C LYS A 323 12.51 0.07 -40.06
N ALA A 324 13.73 0.50 -39.71
CA ALA A 324 13.98 1.43 -38.61
C ALA A 324 13.18 2.72 -38.77
N LYS A 325 13.20 3.32 -39.97
CA LYS A 325 12.41 4.54 -40.26
C LYS A 325 10.92 4.31 -40.06
N LYS A 326 10.37 3.18 -40.49
CA LYS A 326 8.95 2.84 -40.26
C LYS A 326 8.63 2.71 -38.77
N LEU A 327 9.50 2.10 -37.98
CA LEU A 327 9.30 1.97 -36.52
C LEU A 327 9.35 3.33 -35.83
N PHE A 328 10.30 4.21 -36.19
CA PHE A 328 10.32 5.60 -35.71
C PHE A 328 9.08 6.39 -36.14
N ASP A 329 8.58 6.17 -37.36
CA ASP A 329 7.35 6.81 -37.85
C ASP A 329 6.11 6.29 -37.08
N ALA A 330 6.07 5.00 -36.75
CA ALA A 330 4.99 4.36 -35.98
C ALA A 330 4.97 4.84 -34.52
N GLU A 331 6.11 4.85 -33.82
CA GLU A 331 6.22 5.38 -32.46
C GLU A 331 5.81 6.86 -32.40
N ALA A 332 6.28 7.67 -33.35
CA ALA A 332 5.90 9.08 -33.43
C ALA A 332 4.40 9.28 -33.69
N ALA A 333 3.78 8.42 -34.51
CA ALA A 333 2.35 8.45 -34.77
C ALA A 333 1.54 8.03 -33.53
N ALA A 334 1.91 6.96 -32.84
CA ALA A 334 1.28 6.50 -31.60
C ALA A 334 1.37 7.58 -30.51
N LYS A 335 2.56 8.16 -30.32
CA LYS A 335 2.78 9.26 -29.37
C LYS A 335 1.93 10.49 -29.67
N LYS A 336 1.77 10.80 -30.96
CA LYS A 336 0.91 11.91 -31.39
C LYS A 336 -0.57 11.61 -31.10
N ALA A 337 -1.05 10.41 -31.45
CA ALA A 337 -2.43 9.99 -31.23
C ALA A 337 -2.78 10.00 -29.73
N LEU A 338 -1.91 9.45 -28.88
CA LEU A 338 -2.07 9.49 -27.43
C LEU A 338 -2.17 10.92 -26.91
N LYS A 339 -1.26 11.80 -27.36
CA LYS A 339 -1.27 13.21 -26.95
C LYS A 339 -2.56 13.93 -27.38
N GLU A 340 -3.01 13.72 -28.62
CA GLU A 340 -4.25 14.33 -29.12
C GLU A 340 -5.48 13.84 -28.35
N ALA A 341 -5.53 12.56 -27.99
CA ALA A 341 -6.58 11.99 -27.16
C ALA A 341 -6.56 12.55 -25.73
N GLN A 342 -5.37 12.67 -25.11
CA GLN A 342 -5.22 13.28 -23.78
C GLN A 342 -5.61 14.76 -23.78
N ASP A 343 -5.14 15.55 -24.74
CA ASP A 343 -5.50 16.97 -24.87
C ASP A 343 -7.03 17.15 -25.06
N ALA A 344 -7.68 16.21 -25.78
CA ALA A 344 -9.12 16.20 -25.95
C ALA A 344 -9.88 15.83 -24.67
N LEU A 345 -9.39 14.84 -23.91
CA LEU A 345 -9.95 14.46 -22.61
C LEU A 345 -9.82 15.60 -21.60
N ASP A 346 -8.64 16.21 -21.47
CA ASP A 346 -8.39 17.33 -20.57
C ASP A 346 -9.34 18.50 -20.87
N LEU A 347 -9.58 18.79 -22.15
CA LEU A 347 -10.54 19.81 -22.57
C LEU A 347 -12.00 19.43 -22.24
N ALA A 348 -12.37 18.15 -22.39
CA ALA A 348 -13.71 17.68 -22.04
C ALA A 348 -13.94 17.76 -20.52
N VAL A 349 -12.95 17.35 -19.73
CA VAL A 349 -12.96 17.46 -18.27
C VAL A 349 -13.07 18.92 -17.84
N PHE A 350 -12.26 19.82 -18.41
CA PHE A 350 -12.33 21.26 -18.13
C PHE A 350 -13.73 21.84 -18.37
N LYS A 351 -14.39 21.41 -19.45
CA LYS A 351 -15.76 21.84 -19.79
C LYS A 351 -16.83 21.22 -18.88
N GLN A 352 -16.54 20.09 -18.24
CA GLN A 352 -17.48 19.41 -17.37
C GLN A 352 -17.62 20.10 -16.00
N TYR A 353 -16.55 20.72 -15.47
CA TYR A 353 -16.58 21.36 -14.14
C TYR A 353 -17.73 22.37 -13.94
N PRO A 354 -17.99 23.32 -14.85
CA PRO A 354 -19.11 24.26 -14.70
C PRO A 354 -20.50 23.60 -14.75
N GLU A 355 -20.62 22.46 -15.43
CA GLU A 355 -21.87 21.73 -15.65
C GLU A 355 -22.25 20.84 -14.45
N LEU A 356 -21.33 20.60 -13.51
CA LEU A 356 -21.61 19.77 -12.33
C LEU A 356 -22.77 20.35 -11.53
N THR A 357 -23.73 19.50 -11.15
CA THR A 357 -24.77 19.87 -10.19
C THR A 357 -24.22 19.84 -8.76
N GLU A 358 -24.94 20.42 -7.79
CA GLU A 358 -24.53 20.31 -6.39
C GLU A 358 -24.50 18.84 -5.92
N ASP A 359 -25.44 18.02 -6.38
CA ASP A 359 -25.49 16.59 -6.06
C ASP A 359 -24.30 15.83 -6.68
N ASP A 360 -23.89 16.20 -7.90
CA ASP A 360 -22.67 15.65 -8.51
C ASP A 360 -21.44 15.98 -7.67
N ILE A 361 -21.29 17.24 -7.25
CA ILE A 361 -20.16 17.69 -6.42
C ILE A 361 -20.15 16.94 -5.09
N LYS A 362 -21.31 16.83 -4.42
CA LYS A 362 -21.44 16.08 -3.18
C LYS A 362 -21.02 14.63 -3.35
N THR A 363 -21.46 13.98 -4.43
CA THR A 363 -21.08 12.58 -4.67
C THR A 363 -19.58 12.45 -4.96
N LEU A 364 -19.01 13.33 -5.81
CA LEU A 364 -17.59 13.31 -6.16
C LEU A 364 -16.68 13.55 -4.95
N ILE A 365 -17.01 14.53 -4.10
CA ILE A 365 -16.20 14.86 -2.93
C ILE A 365 -16.45 13.86 -1.80
N VAL A 366 -17.70 13.54 -1.49
CA VAL A 366 -18.01 12.71 -0.32
C VAL A 366 -17.79 11.23 -0.64
N ASP A 367 -18.46 10.70 -1.65
CA ASP A 367 -18.42 9.27 -1.93
C ASP A 367 -17.15 8.85 -2.66
N ASP A 368 -16.81 9.55 -3.75
CA ASP A 368 -15.73 9.12 -4.66
C ASP A 368 -14.33 9.54 -4.16
N LYS A 369 -14.22 10.62 -3.37
CA LYS A 369 -12.96 11.10 -2.78
C LYS A 369 -12.80 10.65 -1.33
N TRP A 370 -13.56 11.25 -0.41
CA TRP A 370 -13.34 11.07 1.03
C TRP A 370 -13.67 9.66 1.52
N LEU A 371 -14.90 9.19 1.28
CA LEU A 371 -15.36 7.90 1.80
C LEU A 371 -14.70 6.73 1.08
N ALA A 372 -14.45 6.83 -0.23
CA ALA A 372 -13.66 5.84 -0.96
C ALA A 372 -12.24 5.70 -0.41
N THR A 373 -11.55 6.83 -0.14
CA THR A 373 -10.19 6.81 0.42
C THR A 373 -10.16 6.20 1.82
N LEU A 374 -11.06 6.66 2.70
CA LEU A 374 -11.17 6.12 4.06
C LEU A 374 -11.51 4.62 4.06
N GLN A 375 -12.43 4.19 3.18
CA GLN A 375 -12.77 2.77 3.06
C GLN A 375 -11.56 1.95 2.63
N ALA A 376 -10.83 2.38 1.60
CA ALA A 376 -9.65 1.67 1.11
C ALA A 376 -8.55 1.57 2.19
N GLN A 377 -8.35 2.63 2.98
CA GLN A 377 -7.41 2.62 4.09
C GLN A 377 -7.86 1.68 5.22
N ILE A 378 -9.15 1.62 5.55
CA ILE A 378 -9.70 0.66 6.52
C ILE A 378 -9.58 -0.78 6.00
N GLU A 379 -9.84 -1.03 4.71
CA GLU A 379 -9.63 -2.34 4.07
C GLU A 379 -8.16 -2.75 4.15
N THR A 380 -7.23 -1.83 3.91
CA THR A 380 -5.80 -2.05 4.08
C THR A 380 -5.44 -2.42 5.52
N GLU A 381 -6.06 -1.78 6.51
CA GLU A 381 -5.87 -2.09 7.92
C GLU A 381 -6.42 -3.48 8.29
N ILE A 382 -7.58 -3.86 7.74
CA ILE A 382 -8.14 -5.21 7.84
C ILE A 382 -7.17 -6.25 7.26
N GLU A 383 -6.59 -5.97 6.09
CA GLU A 383 -5.59 -6.85 5.49
C GLU A 383 -4.31 -6.93 6.32
N ARG A 384 -3.87 -5.81 6.92
CA ARG A 384 -2.68 -5.75 7.79
C ARG A 384 -2.79 -6.73 8.96
N VAL A 385 -3.95 -6.81 9.60
CA VAL A 385 -4.23 -7.80 10.68
C VAL A 385 -3.99 -9.23 10.18
N THR A 386 -4.46 -9.55 8.98
CA THR A 386 -4.24 -10.87 8.37
C THR A 386 -2.80 -11.11 7.97
N GLN A 387 -2.10 -10.09 7.47
CA GLN A 387 -0.68 -10.21 7.15
C GLN A 387 0.15 -10.50 8.40
N GLN A 388 -0.20 -9.95 9.56
CA GLN A 388 0.46 -10.28 10.83
C GLN A 388 0.24 -11.75 11.21
N LEU A 389 -0.99 -12.25 11.11
CA LEU A 389 -1.29 -13.66 11.34
C LEU A 389 -0.53 -14.56 10.36
N ALA A 390 -0.61 -14.26 9.07
CA ALA A 390 0.05 -15.03 8.01
C ALA A 390 1.56 -15.06 8.19
N LYS A 391 2.17 -13.92 8.52
CA LYS A 391 3.60 -13.83 8.82
C LYS A 391 3.96 -14.75 9.99
N ARG A 392 3.20 -14.70 11.08
CA ARG A 392 3.49 -15.52 12.26
C ARG A 392 3.30 -17.02 12.00
N VAL A 393 2.23 -17.41 11.30
CA VAL A 393 2.02 -18.82 10.91
C VAL A 393 3.12 -19.30 9.98
N LYS A 394 3.52 -18.47 9.01
CA LYS A 394 4.64 -18.76 8.10
C LYS A 394 5.94 -18.95 8.87
N GLU A 395 6.28 -18.06 9.80
CA GLU A 395 7.46 -18.19 10.65
C GLU A 395 7.47 -19.52 11.42
N LEU A 396 6.33 -19.94 11.98
CA LEU A 396 6.22 -21.21 12.70
C LEU A 396 6.40 -22.42 11.78
N GLU A 397 5.88 -22.34 10.56
CA GLU A 397 6.05 -23.40 9.56
C GLU A 397 7.50 -23.50 9.10
N GLU A 398 8.11 -22.41 8.66
CA GLU A 398 9.50 -22.37 8.18
C GLU A 398 10.49 -22.82 9.27
N ARG A 399 10.25 -22.40 10.52
CA ARG A 399 11.14 -22.71 11.65
C ARG A 399 11.22 -24.20 11.95
N TYR A 400 10.13 -24.93 11.75
CA TYR A 400 10.01 -26.35 12.15
C TYR A 400 9.77 -27.31 10.96
N ALA A 401 9.86 -26.81 9.72
CA ALA A 401 9.66 -27.60 8.51
C ALA A 401 10.73 -28.68 8.30
N GLU A 402 11.99 -28.36 8.64
CA GLU A 402 13.14 -29.24 8.42
C GLU A 402 13.74 -29.71 9.76
N PRO A 403 13.27 -30.84 10.32
CA PRO A 403 13.83 -31.36 11.56
C PRO A 403 15.20 -31.99 11.32
N LEU A 404 16.02 -32.07 12.38
CA LEU A 404 17.40 -32.58 12.31
C LEU A 404 17.54 -33.91 11.54
N PRO A 405 16.68 -34.94 11.72
CA PRO A 405 16.77 -36.18 10.97
C PRO A 405 16.62 -36.00 9.45
N ALA A 406 15.74 -35.08 9.01
CA ALA A 406 15.56 -34.78 7.60
C ALA A 406 16.80 -34.10 7.01
N ILE A 407 17.40 -33.17 7.77
CA ILE A 407 18.66 -32.51 7.39
C ILE A 407 19.79 -33.55 7.30
N THR A 408 19.94 -34.41 8.32
CA THR A 408 20.95 -35.47 8.32
C THR A 408 20.81 -36.39 7.11
N GLN A 409 19.58 -36.81 6.79
CA GLN A 409 19.32 -37.64 5.62
C GLN A 409 19.62 -36.91 4.30
N SER A 410 19.30 -35.62 4.19
CA SER A 410 19.62 -34.81 3.02
C SER A 410 21.13 -34.67 2.82
N VAL A 411 21.87 -34.44 3.91
CA VAL A 411 23.34 -34.38 3.88
C VAL A 411 23.93 -35.70 3.42
N GLU A 412 23.43 -36.83 3.91
CA GLU A 412 23.87 -38.17 3.51
C GLU A 412 23.64 -38.40 2.00
N GLN A 413 22.43 -38.12 1.52
CA GLN A 413 22.08 -38.25 0.09
C GLN A 413 22.91 -37.34 -0.83
N LEU A 414 23.18 -36.10 -0.40
CA LEU A 414 24.01 -35.16 -1.17
C LEU A 414 25.48 -35.58 -1.15
N SER A 415 25.97 -36.09 -0.02
CA SER A 415 27.32 -36.63 0.11
C SER A 415 27.52 -37.83 -0.81
N ASP A 416 26.57 -38.75 -0.87
CA ASP A 416 26.59 -39.90 -1.78
C ASP A 416 26.61 -39.47 -3.25
N LYS A 417 25.84 -38.45 -3.62
CA LYS A 417 25.86 -37.89 -4.99
C LYS A 417 27.22 -37.30 -5.35
N VAL A 418 27.82 -36.52 -4.46
CA VAL A 418 29.14 -35.92 -4.68
C VAL A 418 30.20 -37.01 -4.81
N ALA A 419 30.17 -38.02 -3.93
CA ALA A 419 31.06 -39.17 -4.01
C ALA A 419 30.91 -39.91 -5.35
N GLY A 420 29.67 -40.10 -5.83
CA GLY A 420 29.39 -40.68 -7.14
C GLY A 420 29.97 -39.87 -8.31
N HIS A 421 29.84 -38.55 -8.27
CA HIS A 421 30.42 -37.66 -9.30
C HIS A 421 31.95 -37.67 -9.29
N LEU A 422 32.58 -37.63 -8.12
CA LEU A 422 34.05 -37.69 -7.99
C LEU A 422 34.60 -39.02 -8.52
N LYS A 423 33.92 -40.13 -8.21
CA LYS A 423 34.27 -41.44 -8.75
C LYS A 423 34.18 -41.49 -10.28
N ALA A 424 33.14 -40.88 -10.87
CA ALA A 424 33.00 -40.79 -12.33
C ALA A 424 34.11 -39.94 -12.98
N MET A 425 34.72 -39.01 -12.24
CA MET A 425 35.86 -38.21 -12.67
C MET A 425 37.22 -38.92 -12.46
N GLY A 426 37.23 -40.15 -11.94
CA GLY A 426 38.45 -40.92 -11.67
C GLY A 426 39.17 -40.52 -10.38
N LEU A 427 38.53 -39.74 -9.50
CA LEU A 427 39.05 -39.37 -8.19
C LEU A 427 38.46 -40.33 -7.14
N GLU A 428 39.28 -41.23 -6.60
CA GLU A 428 38.90 -42.04 -5.44
C GLU A 428 39.35 -41.36 -4.14
N TRP A 429 38.42 -41.18 -3.20
CA TRP A 429 38.66 -40.63 -1.87
C TRP A 429 38.05 -41.58 -0.83
N ALA A 430 38.86 -42.06 0.12
CA ALA A 430 38.38 -42.68 1.37
C ALA A 430 38.24 -41.62 2.48
N LEU A 431 37.02 -41.45 3.00
CA LEU A 431 36.73 -40.59 4.15
C LEU A 431 37.31 -41.17 5.44
#